data_AF-A0A7C3HLE6-F1
#
_entry.id   AF-A0A7C3HLE6-F1
#
_cell.length_a   1.000
_cell.length_b   1.000
_cell.length_c   1.000
_cell.angle_alpha   90.00
_cell.angle_beta   90.00
_cell.angle_gamma   90.00
#
_symmetry.space_group_name_H-M   'P 1'
#
loop_
_entity.id
_entity.type
_entity.pdbx_description
1 polymer ?
#
loop_
_entity_poly.entity_id
_entity_poly.type
_entity_poly.pdbx_seq_one_letter_code
_entity_poly.pdbx_strand_id
1 'polypeptide(L)'
;MGTPSRTFRWLVALAVVAGLVFLRVETNLVHPGPDGKDFGIWSLLPAVLSITLCFVTREVIPSLFLGIAAGGFVSGQWNVIRAYLVPAIGSERFGEILLVYLWSLGGLIGIWTKTGGATVFAEWVARHLVRGPRTAKIFAFLL
;
A
#
# COMPACT_ATOMS: atom_id res chain seq x y z
N MET A 1 -12.93 19.65 22.59
CA MET A 1 -11.55 19.36 22.18
C MET A 1 -11.58 18.91 20.73
N GLY A 2 -11.17 19.79 19.82
CA GLY A 2 -11.41 19.68 18.38
C GLY A 2 -10.61 18.54 17.73
N THR A 3 -11.27 17.78 16.86
CA THR A 3 -10.61 16.80 16.00
C THR A 3 -9.71 17.54 15.00
N PRO A 4 -8.45 17.11 14.79
CA PRO A 4 -7.63 17.70 13.74
C PRO A 4 -8.30 17.46 12.37
N SER A 5 -8.37 18.52 11.56
CA SER A 5 -9.09 18.53 10.28
C SER A 5 -8.47 17.55 9.27
N ARG A 6 -9.28 16.96 8.37
CA ARG A 6 -8.81 16.04 7.30
C ARG A 6 -7.65 16.66 6.48
N THR A 7 -7.64 17.97 6.32
CA THR A 7 -6.60 18.76 5.64
C THR A 7 -5.25 18.70 6.36
N PHE A 8 -5.24 18.66 7.69
CA PHE A 8 -4.01 18.52 8.48
C PHE A 8 -3.34 17.15 8.26
N ARG A 9 -4.12 16.08 8.12
CA ARG A 9 -3.60 14.72 7.83
C ARG A 9 -3.00 14.61 6.43
N TRP A 10 -3.59 15.30 5.45
CA TRP A 10 -3.03 15.41 4.10
C TRP A 10 -1.78 16.28 4.04
N LEU A 11 -1.72 17.36 4.82
CA LEU A 11 -0.52 18.21 4.96
C LEU A 11 0.64 17.48 5.64
N VAL A 12 0.38 16.64 6.65
CA VAL A 12 1.42 15.81 7.29
C VAL A 12 1.93 14.71 6.34
N ALA A 13 1.05 14.08 5.56
CA ALA A 13 1.47 13.12 4.52
C ALA A 13 2.32 13.80 3.42
N LEU A 14 1.93 15.00 2.99
CA LEU A 14 2.73 15.83 2.09
C LEU A 14 4.07 16.24 2.69
N ALA A 15 4.12 16.57 3.99
CA ALA A 15 5.35 16.96 4.69
C ALA A 15 6.32 15.79 4.91
N VAL A 16 5.82 14.56 5.09
CA VAL A 16 6.65 13.36 5.22
C VAL A 16 7.19 12.91 3.86
N VAL A 17 6.36 12.98 2.81
CA VAL A 17 6.78 12.74 1.42
C VAL A 17 7.77 13.82 0.98
N ALA A 18 7.50 15.09 1.26
CA ALA A 18 8.44 16.19 1.01
C ALA A 18 9.71 16.06 1.85
N GLY A 19 9.65 15.57 3.09
CA GLY A 19 10.80 15.33 3.96
C GLY A 19 11.71 14.20 3.47
N LEU A 20 11.15 13.10 2.96
CA LEU A 20 11.90 12.01 2.32
C LEU A 20 12.49 12.42 0.96
N VAL A 21 11.79 13.28 0.22
CA VAL A 21 12.28 13.87 -1.03
C VAL A 21 13.35 14.95 -0.77
N PHE A 22 13.25 15.72 0.32
CA PHE A 22 14.24 16.70 0.75
C PHE A 22 15.53 16.02 1.25
N LEU A 23 15.41 14.89 1.94
CA LEU A 23 16.55 14.02 2.29
C LEU A 23 17.32 13.51 1.06
N ARG A 24 16.66 13.47 -0.12
CA ARG A 24 17.24 13.12 -1.42
C ARG A 24 18.07 14.25 -2.04
N VAL A 25 17.73 15.50 -1.75
CA VAL A 25 18.42 16.66 -2.33
C VAL A 25 19.82 16.82 -1.72
N GLU A 26 19.99 16.41 -0.45
CA GLU A 26 21.22 16.62 0.33
C GLU A 26 22.24 15.46 0.26
N THR A 27 21.84 14.22 -0.04
CA THR A 27 22.79 13.11 -0.15
C THR A 27 23.21 12.87 -1.60
N ASN A 28 24.40 13.38 -1.95
CA ASN A 28 25.08 13.18 -3.22
C ASN A 28 25.66 11.75 -3.34
N LEU A 29 24.81 10.72 -3.24
CA LEU A 29 25.24 9.31 -3.24
C LEU A 29 24.51 8.54 -4.33
N VAL A 30 24.68 9.03 -5.56
CA VAL A 30 24.71 8.19 -6.75
C VAL A 30 26.18 8.05 -7.10
N HIS A 31 26.83 7.03 -6.55
CA HIS A 31 27.94 6.43 -7.27
C HIS A 31 27.33 5.28 -8.06
N PRO A 32 27.24 5.39 -9.41
CA PRO A 32 27.12 4.18 -10.20
C PRO A 32 28.34 3.34 -9.83
N GLY A 33 28.13 2.22 -9.15
CA GLY A 33 29.11 1.15 -9.24
C GLY A 33 29.34 0.83 -10.73
N PRO A 34 30.50 0.31 -11.13
CA PRO A 34 30.88 0.10 -12.53
C PRO A 34 29.86 -0.68 -13.39
N ASP A 35 28.86 -1.29 -12.75
CA ASP A 35 27.94 -2.27 -13.32
C ASP A 35 26.50 -1.76 -13.50
N GLY A 36 26.19 -0.52 -13.09
CA GLY A 36 24.95 0.20 -13.46
C GLY A 36 23.60 -0.45 -13.12
N LYS A 37 23.57 -1.46 -12.22
CA LYS A 37 22.39 -2.32 -12.02
C LYS A 37 21.75 -2.33 -10.63
N ASP A 38 22.34 -1.68 -9.63
CA ASP A 38 21.83 -1.76 -8.26
C ASP A 38 21.17 -0.46 -7.79
N PHE A 39 19.84 -0.40 -7.90
CA PHE A 39 19.00 0.58 -7.20
C PHE A 39 18.88 0.24 -5.71
N GLY A 40 20.01 0.08 -5.00
CA GLY A 40 20.12 -0.53 -3.64
C GLY A 40 18.97 -0.23 -2.65
N ILE A 41 19.19 0.70 -1.71
CA ILE A 41 18.19 1.07 -0.69
C ILE A 41 17.00 1.85 -1.31
N TRP A 42 17.19 2.41 -2.50
CA TRP A 42 16.18 3.19 -3.22
C TRP A 42 15.01 2.35 -3.77
N SER A 43 15.19 1.04 -3.97
CA SER A 43 14.10 0.11 -4.36
C SER A 43 13.03 -0.09 -3.28
N LEU A 44 13.36 0.21 -2.01
CA LEU A 44 12.44 0.11 -0.87
C LEU A 44 11.51 1.33 -0.74
N LEU A 45 11.87 2.46 -1.35
CA LEU A 45 11.12 3.71 -1.24
C LEU A 45 9.67 3.58 -1.71
N PRO A 46 9.35 2.96 -2.87
CA PRO A 46 7.97 2.78 -3.32
C PRO A 46 7.13 1.97 -2.33
N ALA A 47 7.70 0.91 -1.75
CA ALA A 47 7.03 0.03 -0.79
C ALA A 47 6.75 0.74 0.53
N VAL A 48 7.77 1.38 1.11
CA VAL A 48 7.65 2.12 2.38
C VAL A 48 6.67 3.29 2.24
N LEU A 49 6.74 4.01 1.12
CA LEU A 49 5.84 5.13 0.82
C LEU A 49 4.39 4.64 0.73
N SER A 50 4.13 3.55 0.00
CA SER A 50 2.79 2.95 -0.11
C SER A 50 2.21 2.56 1.25
N ILE A 51 2.98 1.84 2.07
CA ILE A 51 2.54 1.33 3.37
C ILE A 51 2.25 2.50 4.32
N THR A 52 3.16 3.47 4.38
CA THR A 52 3.02 4.64 5.25
C THR A 52 1.79 5.47 4.85
N LEU A 53 1.61 5.75 3.56
CA LEU A 53 0.44 6.46 3.05
C LEU A 53 -0.85 5.70 3.33
N CYS A 54 -0.84 4.37 3.22
CA CYS A 54 -2.01 3.53 3.51
C CYS A 54 -2.48 3.70 4.96
N PHE A 55 -1.56 3.66 5.93
CA PHE A 55 -1.91 3.84 7.35
C PHE A 55 -2.38 5.27 7.68
N VAL A 56 -1.78 6.29 7.04
CA VAL A 56 -2.11 7.69 7.31
C VAL A 56 -3.42 8.12 6.64
N THR A 57 -3.58 7.82 5.35
CA THR A 57 -4.74 8.22 4.54
C THR A 57 -5.95 7.33 4.82
N ARG A 58 -5.74 6.08 5.24
CA ARG A 58 -6.76 5.03 5.32
C ARG A 58 -7.42 4.75 3.96
N GLU A 59 -6.72 5.06 2.87
CA GLU A 59 -7.17 4.84 1.50
C GLU A 59 -6.10 4.03 0.76
N VAL A 60 -6.37 2.75 0.52
CA VAL A 60 -5.41 1.80 -0.04
C VAL A 60 -5.10 2.14 -1.51
N ILE A 61 -6.13 2.36 -2.33
CA ILE A 61 -5.99 2.56 -3.78
C ILE A 61 -5.12 3.79 -4.10
N PRO A 62 -5.36 4.99 -3.52
CA PRO A 62 -4.52 6.16 -3.76
C PRO A 62 -3.09 5.97 -3.26
N SER A 63 -2.91 5.28 -2.13
CA SER A 63 -1.59 5.01 -1.55
C SER A 63 -0.75 4.09 -2.45
N LEU A 64 -1.34 3.04 -3.01
CA LEU A 64 -0.69 2.15 -3.96
C LEU A 64 -0.33 2.88 -5.26
N PHE A 65 -1.22 3.72 -5.78
CA PHE A 65 -0.94 4.51 -6.99
C PHE A 65 0.25 5.46 -6.79
N LEU A 66 0.30 6.18 -5.67
CA LEU A 66 1.41 7.06 -5.31
C LEU A 66 2.73 6.29 -5.14
N GLY A 67 2.68 5.08 -4.59
CA GLY A 67 3.81 4.16 -4.54
C GLY A 67 4.38 3.80 -5.91
N ILE A 68 3.51 3.38 -6.84
CA ILE A 68 3.91 3.03 -8.22
C ILE A 68 4.48 4.27 -8.93
N ALA A 69 3.86 5.44 -8.75
CA ALA A 69 4.36 6.70 -9.29
C ALA A 69 5.76 7.04 -8.76
N ALA A 70 5.99 6.87 -7.45
CA ALA A 70 7.30 7.03 -6.82
C ALA A 70 8.32 6.02 -7.37
N GLY A 71 7.92 4.76 -7.58
CA GLY A 71 8.79 3.74 -8.20
C GLY A 71 9.24 4.09 -9.62
N GLY A 72 8.33 4.66 -10.43
CA GLY A 72 8.70 5.16 -11.74
C GLY A 72 9.70 6.33 -11.70
N PHE A 73 9.57 7.22 -10.70
CA PHE A 73 10.52 8.30 -10.46
C PHE A 73 11.92 7.77 -10.06
N VAL A 74 11.98 6.73 -9.22
CA VAL A 74 13.24 6.07 -8.85
C VAL A 74 13.93 5.40 -10.04
N SER A 75 13.15 4.81 -10.96
CA SER A 75 13.65 4.14 -12.17
C SER A 75 14.12 5.12 -13.27
N GLY A 76 13.90 6.43 -13.11
CA GLY A 76 14.25 7.44 -14.12
C GLY A 76 13.32 7.45 -15.34
N GLN A 77 12.20 6.73 -15.29
CA GLN A 77 11.22 6.67 -16.37
C GLN A 77 10.01 7.56 -16.06
N TRP A 78 9.93 8.71 -16.74
CA TRP A 78 8.82 9.66 -16.58
C TRP A 78 7.46 9.12 -17.03
N ASN A 79 7.43 8.09 -17.88
CA ASN A 79 6.19 7.49 -18.39
C ASN A 79 5.85 6.16 -17.70
N VAL A 80 5.62 6.23 -16.39
CA VAL A 80 5.29 5.08 -15.53
C VAL A 80 4.09 4.29 -16.05
N ILE A 81 3.12 4.98 -16.63
CA ILE A 81 1.87 4.40 -17.13
C ILE A 81 2.16 3.46 -18.31
N ARG A 82 2.89 3.93 -19.32
CA ARG A 82 3.19 3.10 -20.51
C ARG A 82 4.25 2.04 -20.23
N ALA A 83 5.20 2.32 -19.34
CA ALA A 83 6.32 1.42 -19.08
C ALA A 83 5.98 0.29 -18.10
N TYR A 84 5.14 0.55 -17.10
CA TYR A 84 4.87 -0.40 -16.02
C TYR A 84 3.39 -0.78 -15.93
N LEU A 85 2.47 0.19 -16.03
CA LEU A 85 1.05 -0.07 -15.79
C LEU A 85 0.38 -0.82 -16.95
N VAL A 86 0.61 -0.38 -18.18
CA VAL A 86 0.03 -1.02 -19.39
C VAL A 86 0.56 -2.46 -19.57
N PRO A 87 1.87 -2.74 -19.47
CA PRO A 87 2.36 -4.12 -19.61
C PRO A 87 1.93 -5.02 -18.45
N ALA A 88 1.82 -4.49 -17.23
CA ALA A 88 1.39 -5.27 -16.08
C ALA A 88 -0.05 -5.79 -16.21
N ILE A 89 -0.96 -4.97 -16.72
CA ILE A 89 -2.39 -5.33 -16.84
C ILE A 89 -2.70 -6.01 -18.18
N GLY A 90 -1.99 -5.63 -19.25
CA GLY A 90 -2.25 -6.10 -20.61
C GLY A 90 -1.54 -7.40 -20.99
N SER A 91 -0.78 -8.03 -20.08
CA SER A 91 -0.09 -9.28 -20.39
C SER A 91 -1.02 -10.49 -20.31
N GLU A 92 -0.87 -11.44 -21.23
CA GLU A 92 -1.64 -12.71 -21.22
C GLU A 92 -1.45 -13.47 -19.90
N ARG A 93 -0.22 -13.42 -19.36
CA ARG A 93 0.14 -14.02 -18.07
C ARG A 93 -0.64 -13.42 -16.90
N PHE A 94 -0.91 -12.11 -16.92
CA PHE A 94 -1.71 -11.46 -15.90
C PHE A 94 -3.16 -11.97 -15.93
N GLY A 95 -3.73 -12.16 -17.12
CA GLY A 95 -5.07 -12.75 -17.27
C GLY A 95 -5.18 -14.15 -16.68
N GLU A 96 -4.20 -15.01 -16.94
CA GLU A 96 -4.11 -16.36 -16.36
C GLU A 96 -4.04 -16.31 -14.83
N ILE A 97 -3.14 -15.51 -14.27
CA ILE A 97 -2.98 -15.36 -12.81
C ILE A 97 -4.25 -14.79 -12.18
N LEU A 98 -4.87 -13.79 -12.82
CA LEU A 98 -6.09 -13.16 -12.33
C LEU A 98 -7.26 -14.16 -12.30
N LEU A 99 -7.39 -15.00 -13.32
CA LEU A 99 -8.41 -16.04 -13.38
C LEU A 99 -8.21 -17.06 -12.25
N VAL A 100 -6.99 -17.60 -12.09
CA VAL A 100 -6.67 -18.56 -11.03
C VAL A 100 -6.87 -17.94 -9.65
N TYR A 101 -6.43 -16.69 -9.46
CA TYR A 101 -6.60 -15.96 -8.22
C TYR A 101 -8.07 -15.74 -7.89
N LEU A 102 -8.87 -15.27 -8.84
CA LEU A 102 -10.29 -14.99 -8.61
C LEU A 102 -11.08 -16.28 -8.37
N TRP A 103 -10.75 -17.37 -9.08
CA TRP A 103 -11.35 -18.68 -8.87
C TRP A 103 -11.00 -19.24 -7.48
N SER A 104 -9.72 -19.19 -7.10
CA SER A 104 -9.25 -19.67 -5.80
C SER A 104 -9.80 -18.85 -4.65
N LEU A 105 -9.76 -17.51 -4.76
CA LEU A 105 -10.29 -16.59 -3.77
C LEU A 105 -11.81 -16.71 -3.65
N GLY A 106 -12.53 -16.84 -4.76
CA GLY A 106 -13.97 -17.08 -4.76
C GLY A 106 -14.34 -18.42 -4.11
N GLY A 107 -13.60 -19.49 -4.40
CA GLY A 107 -13.77 -20.80 -3.77
C GLY A 107 -13.50 -20.77 -2.27
N LEU A 108 -12.40 -20.12 -1.86
CA LEU A 108 -12.04 -19.96 -0.45
C LEU A 108 -13.09 -19.15 0.32
N ILE A 109 -13.53 -18.01 -0.22
CA ILE A 109 -14.59 -17.19 0.39
C ILE A 109 -15.90 -17.96 0.47
N GLY A 110 -16.24 -18.75 -0.56
CA GLY A 110 -17.43 -19.59 -0.58
C GLY A 110 -17.44 -20.64 0.53
N ILE A 111 -16.33 -21.35 0.71
CA ILE A 111 -16.16 -22.33 1.79
C ILE A 111 -16.20 -21.61 3.15
N TRP A 112 -15.46 -20.51 3.30
CA TRP A 112 -15.39 -19.73 4.54
C TRP A 112 -16.77 -19.21 4.96
N THR A 113 -17.56 -18.74 4.00
CA THR A 113 -18.92 -18.23 4.26
C THR A 113 -19.87 -19.36 4.65
N LYS A 114 -19.76 -20.53 4.00
CA LYS A 114 -20.58 -21.72 4.28
C LYS A 114 -20.28 -22.35 5.64
N THR A 115 -19.02 -22.37 6.08
CA THR A 115 -18.63 -22.92 7.38
C THR A 115 -18.93 -21.98 8.55
N GLY A 116 -19.41 -20.76 8.28
CA GLY A 116 -19.67 -19.75 9.31
C GLY A 116 -18.38 -19.24 9.99
N GLY A 117 -17.21 -19.55 9.44
CA GLY A 117 -15.91 -19.17 10.01
C GLY A 117 -15.76 -17.65 10.16
N ALA A 118 -16.36 -16.87 9.25
CA ALA A 118 -16.35 -15.41 9.31
C ALA A 118 -17.14 -14.89 10.52
N THR A 119 -18.30 -15.50 10.80
CA THR A 119 -19.15 -15.14 11.95
C THR A 119 -18.48 -15.52 13.26
N VAL A 120 -17.91 -16.73 13.35
CA VAL A 120 -17.19 -17.19 14.55
C VAL A 120 -15.95 -16.34 14.80
N PHE A 121 -15.20 -15.97 13.76
CA PHE A 121 -14.06 -15.07 13.87
C PHE A 121 -14.50 -13.67 14.35
N ALA A 122 -15.56 -13.11 13.78
CA ALA A 122 -16.10 -11.82 14.20
C ALA A 122 -16.54 -11.83 15.67
N GLU A 123 -17.24 -12.89 16.11
CA GLU A 123 -17.62 -13.05 17.53
C GLU A 123 -16.42 -13.25 18.45
N TRP A 124 -15.41 -14.02 18.02
CA TRP A 124 -14.19 -14.22 18.80
C TRP A 124 -13.43 -12.90 18.99
N VAL A 125 -13.27 -12.11 17.92
CA VAL A 125 -12.67 -10.77 17.97
C VAL A 125 -13.50 -9.84 18.86
N ALA A 126 -14.83 -9.87 18.74
CA ALA A 126 -15.71 -9.07 19.58
C ALA A 126 -15.57 -9.43 21.08
N ARG A 127 -15.43 -10.71 21.42
CA ARG A 127 -15.30 -11.18 22.81
C ARG A 127 -13.90 -10.95 23.41
N HIS A 128 -12.83 -11.21 22.66
CA HIS A 128 -11.45 -11.17 23.17
C HIS A 128 -10.75 -9.83 23.00
N LEU A 129 -11.06 -9.12 21.92
CA LEU A 129 -10.32 -7.93 21.49
C LEU A 129 -11.11 -6.65 21.75
N VAL A 130 -12.43 -6.68 21.62
CA VAL A 130 -13.29 -5.52 21.89
C VAL A 130 -13.71 -5.48 23.36
N ARG A 131 -12.89 -4.85 24.21
CA ARG A 131 -13.20 -4.63 25.64
C ARG A 131 -14.06 -3.39 25.92
N GLY A 132 -14.32 -2.55 24.92
CA GLY A 132 -15.15 -1.35 25.07
C GLY A 132 -15.23 -0.48 23.81
N PRO A 133 -16.01 0.63 23.84
CA PRO A 133 -16.28 1.46 22.67
C PRO A 133 -15.03 2.12 22.05
N ARG A 134 -13.96 2.29 22.84
CA ARG A 134 -12.66 2.78 22.32
C ARG A 134 -11.90 1.68 21.59
N THR A 135 -11.89 0.46 22.11
CA THR A 135 -11.22 -0.69 21.49
C THR A 135 -11.97 -1.20 20.26
N ALA A 136 -13.31 -1.10 20.24
CA ALA A 136 -14.13 -1.36 19.06
C ALA A 136 -13.75 -0.47 17.88
N LYS A 137 -13.52 0.82 18.14
CA LYS A 137 -13.09 1.79 17.12
C LYS A 137 -11.67 1.53 16.60
N ILE A 138 -10.79 0.99 17.44
CA ILE A 138 -9.44 0.58 17.02
C ILE A 138 -9.52 -0.68 16.18
N PHE A 139 -10.36 -1.65 16.56
CA PHE A 139 -10.58 -2.87 15.77
C PHE A 139 -11.20 -2.59 14.41
N ALA A 140 -12.27 -1.80 14.39
CA ALA A 140 -12.90 -1.34 13.15
C ALA A 140 -12.01 -0.42 12.32
N PHE A 141 -10.90 0.09 12.90
CA PHE A 141 -9.88 0.81 12.16
C PHE A 141 -8.81 -0.12 11.57
N LEU A 142 -8.60 -1.30 12.15
CA LEU A 142 -7.57 -2.26 11.75
C LEU A 142 -8.10 -3.32 10.76
N LEU A 143 -9.43 -3.51 10.73
CA LEU A 143 -10.17 -4.27 9.72
C LEU A 143 -10.39 -3.42 8.45
#